data_AF-A0A2N3FM84-F1
#
_entry.id   AF-A0A2N3FM84-F1
#
_cell.length_a   1.000
_cell.length_b   1.000
_cell.length_c   1.000
_cell.angle_alpha   90.00
_cell.angle_beta   90.00
_cell.angle_gamma   90.00
#
_symmetry.space_group_name_H-M   'P 1'
#
loop_
_entity.id
_entity.type
_entity.pdbx_description
1 polymer ?
#
loop_
_entity_poly.entity_id
_entity_poly.type
_entity_poly.pdbx_seq_one_letter_code
_entity_poly.pdbx_strand_id
1 'polypeptide(L)'
;MAGRFVGRLALAGVACVAYGTFVEARSFRVRRVTVPVLPAGAPRLRVLHVSDIHLAAYQKDRREFVAALAGLEPDLVVNTGDNIAHANAL
;
A
#
# COMPACT_ATOMS: atom_id res chain seq x y z
N MET A 1 -10.43 -41.98 2.24
CA MET A 1 -9.32 -41.04 1.95
C MET A 1 -9.80 -39.77 1.24
N ALA A 2 -10.67 -39.87 0.22
CA ALA A 2 -11.19 -38.72 -0.52
C ALA A 2 -11.83 -37.60 0.34
N GLY A 3 -12.63 -37.94 1.35
CA GLY A 3 -13.25 -36.93 2.24
C GLY A 3 -12.25 -36.09 3.05
N ARG A 4 -11.11 -36.67 3.46
CA ARG A 4 -10.04 -35.93 4.15
C ARG A 4 -9.31 -34.98 3.20
N PHE A 5 -9.20 -35.35 1.92
CA PHE A 5 -8.58 -34.51 0.89
C PHE A 5 -9.49 -33.31 0.54
N VAL A 6 -10.78 -33.56 0.34
CA VAL A 6 -11.79 -32.49 0.12
C VAL A 6 -11.83 -31.53 1.31
N GLY A 7 -11.84 -32.05 2.54
CA GLY A 7 -11.82 -31.21 3.75
C GLY A 7 -10.56 -30.33 3.85
N ARG A 8 -9.38 -30.85 3.48
CA ARG A 8 -8.12 -30.07 3.46
C ARG A 8 -8.14 -28.97 2.39
N LEU A 9 -8.67 -29.25 1.20
CA LEU A 9 -8.81 -28.26 0.14
C LEU A 9 -9.77 -27.14 0.54
N ALA A 10 -10.92 -27.49 1.13
CA ALA A 10 -11.88 -26.51 1.63
C ALA A 10 -11.23 -25.59 2.69
N LEU A 11 -10.49 -26.18 3.64
CA LEU A 11 -9.76 -25.41 4.66
C LEU A 11 -8.73 -24.47 4.04
N ALA A 12 -7.94 -24.93 3.06
CA ALA A 12 -6.96 -24.10 2.37
C ALA A 12 -7.63 -22.93 1.63
N GLY A 13 -8.76 -23.18 0.96
CA GLY A 13 -9.53 -22.13 0.29
C GLY A 13 -10.01 -21.05 1.25
N VAL A 14 -10.58 -21.45 2.39
CA VAL A 14 -11.00 -20.52 3.46
C VAL A 14 -9.81 -19.72 3.99
N ALA A 15 -8.67 -20.37 4.22
CA ALA A 15 -7.45 -19.70 4.68
C ALA A 15 -6.94 -18.66 3.68
N CYS A 16 -6.95 -18.97 2.38
CA CYS A 16 -6.56 -18.02 1.34
C CYS A 16 -7.48 -16.79 1.30
N VAL A 17 -8.80 -16.97 1.38
CA VAL A 17 -9.77 -15.86 1.39
C VAL A 17 -9.58 -15.00 2.63
N ALA A 18 -9.42 -15.61 3.80
CA ALA A 18 -9.19 -14.91 5.05
C ALA A 18 -7.87 -14.12 4.99
N TYR A 19 -6.79 -14.73 4.55
CA TYR A 19 -5.49 -14.08 4.40
C TYR A 19 -5.56 -12.91 3.42
N GLY A 20 -6.14 -13.11 2.23
CA GLY A 20 -6.28 -12.07 1.21
C GLY A 20 -7.06 -10.86 1.71
N THR A 21 -8.13 -11.11 2.47
CA THR A 21 -9.05 -10.07 2.95
C THR A 21 -8.50 -9.29 4.14
N PHE A 22 -7.89 -9.99 5.10
CA PHE A 22 -7.52 -9.39 6.39
C PHE A 22 -6.04 -9.06 6.52
N VAL A 23 -5.16 -9.69 5.73
CA VAL A 23 -3.70 -9.51 5.83
C VAL A 23 -3.16 -8.87 4.56
N GLU A 24 -3.29 -9.53 3.41
CA GLU A 24 -2.64 -9.11 2.17
C GLU A 24 -3.13 -7.73 1.70
N ALA A 25 -4.44 -7.51 1.70
CA ALA A 25 -5.05 -6.23 1.30
C ALA A 25 -4.62 -5.01 2.16
N ARG A 26 -4.00 -5.25 3.31
CA ARG A 26 -3.53 -4.22 4.27
C ARG A 26 -2.00 -4.24 4.44
N SER A 27 -1.28 -5.04 3.65
CA SER A 27 0.19 -5.17 3.68
C SER A 27 0.87 -4.00 2.96
N PHE A 28 0.67 -2.77 3.45
CA PHE A 28 1.24 -1.57 2.83
C PHE A 28 2.77 -1.54 2.95
N ARG A 29 3.46 -1.14 1.88
CA ARG A 29 4.93 -1.12 1.81
C ARG A 29 5.44 0.18 1.20
N VAL A 30 6.59 0.64 1.68
CA VAL A 30 7.36 1.71 1.07
C VAL A 30 8.45 1.09 0.21
N ARG A 31 8.37 1.29 -1.11
CA ARG A 31 9.45 0.93 -2.04
C ARG A 31 10.40 2.11 -2.17
N ARG A 32 11.70 1.85 -2.05
CA ARG A 32 12.76 2.86 -2.25
C ARG A 32 13.53 2.51 -3.51
N VAL A 33 13.72 3.50 -4.37
CA VAL A 33 14.52 3.40 -5.60
C VAL A 33 15.46 4.60 -5.63
N THR A 34 16.71 4.38 -6.00
CA THR A 34 17.67 5.46 -6.24
C THR A 34 17.86 5.61 -7.74
N VAL A 35 17.68 6.83 -8.26
CA VAL A 35 17.82 7.12 -9.68
C VAL A 35 18.96 8.13 -9.86
N PRO A 36 20.02 7.82 -10.63
CA PRO A 36 21.20 8.68 -10.77
C PRO A 36 20.97 9.76 -11.84
N VAL A 37 20.00 10.65 -11.60
CA VAL A 37 19.60 11.72 -12.54
C VAL A 37 20.15 13.09 -12.19
N LEU A 38 20.73 13.26 -11.00
CA LEU A 38 21.32 14.53 -10.58
C LEU A 38 22.78 14.66 -11.05
N PRO A 39 23.26 15.89 -11.32
CA PRO A 39 24.68 16.13 -11.60
C PRO A 39 25.60 15.61 -10.49
N ALA A 40 26.85 15.30 -10.84
CA ALA A 40 27.85 14.89 -9.86
C ALA A 40 28.07 15.98 -8.80
N GLY A 41 28.11 15.58 -7.53
CA GLY A 41 28.27 16.50 -6.39
C GLY A 41 26.98 17.22 -5.96
N ALA A 42 25.86 17.03 -6.65
CA ALA A 42 24.58 17.58 -6.22
C ALA A 42 24.13 16.94 -4.89
N PRO A 43 23.46 17.71 -4.00
CA PRO A 43 22.86 17.14 -2.79
C PRO A 43 21.79 16.12 -3.16
N ARG A 44 21.62 15.11 -2.31
CA ARG A 44 20.59 14.08 -2.50
C ARG A 44 19.20 14.72 -2.37
N LEU A 45 18.29 14.33 -3.27
CA LEU A 45 16.88 14.70 -3.20
C LEU A 45 16.03 13.45 -2.91
N ARG A 46 15.22 13.51 -1.85
CA ARG A 46 14.23 12.48 -1.49
C ARG A 46 12.87 12.90 -2.03
N VAL A 47 12.37 12.16 -3.01
CA VAL A 47 11.03 12.37 -3.57
C VAL A 47 10.09 11.28 -3.05
N LEU A 48 8.99 11.68 -2.40
CA LEU A 48 7.86 10.80 -2.12
C LEU A 48 6.89 10.86 -3.29
N HIS A 49 6.79 9.77 -4.05
CA HIS A 49 5.82 9.64 -5.13
C HIS A 49 4.65 8.76 -4.67
N VAL A 50 3.44 9.32 -4.73
CA VAL A 50 2.18 8.63 -4.46
C VAL A 50 1.27 8.69 -5.68
N SER A 51 0.39 7.70 -5.83
CA SER A 51 -0.60 7.65 -6.90
C SER A 51 -1.80 6.82 -6.45
N ASP A 52 -2.97 7.13 -7.02
CA ASP A 52 -4.19 6.30 -7.03
C ASP A 52 -4.50 5.65 -5.67
N ILE A 53 -4.43 6.47 -4.60
CA ILE A 53 -4.69 5.98 -3.25
C ILE A 53 -6.13 5.43 -3.15
N HIS A 54 -7.07 6.01 -3.91
CA HIS A 54 -8.49 5.65 -3.89
C HIS A 54 -9.04 5.50 -2.47
N LEU A 55 -8.83 6.51 -1.64
CA LEU A 55 -9.22 6.47 -0.24
C LEU A 55 -10.74 6.49 -0.11
N ALA A 56 -11.28 5.56 0.66
CA ALA A 56 -12.68 5.55 1.07
C ALA A 56 -12.79 5.68 2.60
N ALA A 57 -13.93 6.21 3.09
CA ALA A 57 -14.14 6.57 4.49
C ALA A 57 -13.86 5.43 5.50
N TYR A 58 -14.13 4.18 5.09
CA TYR A 58 -13.95 3.00 5.93
C TYR A 58 -12.51 2.47 5.98
N GLN A 59 -11.60 2.97 5.12
CA GLN A 59 -10.22 2.48 5.00
C GLN A 59 -9.26 3.19 5.99
N LYS A 60 -9.53 3.05 7.28
CA LYS A 60 -8.73 3.68 8.36
C LYS A 60 -7.23 3.35 8.26
N ASP A 61 -6.91 2.07 8.10
CA ASP A 61 -5.52 1.59 8.01
C ASP A 61 -4.75 2.23 6.83
N ARG A 62 -5.42 2.44 5.69
CA ARG A 62 -4.81 3.12 4.52
C ARG A 62 -4.55 4.60 4.82
N ARG A 63 -5.48 5.27 5.50
CA ARG A 63 -5.32 6.66 5.92
C ARG A 63 -4.17 6.82 6.90
N GLU A 64 -4.06 5.92 7.87
CA GLU A 64 -2.95 5.89 8.84
C GLU A 64 -1.61 5.62 8.14
N PHE A 65 -1.57 4.68 7.20
CA PHE A 65 -0.38 4.43 6.39
C PHE A 65 0.06 5.68 5.62
N VAL A 66 -0.87 6.35 4.93
CA VAL A 66 -0.58 7.58 4.17
C VAL A 66 -0.09 8.70 5.10
N ALA A 67 -0.71 8.88 6.26
CA ALA A 67 -0.27 9.85 7.25
C ALA A 67 1.15 9.55 7.76
N ALA A 68 1.48 8.27 7.98
CA ALA A 68 2.81 7.85 8.42
C ALA A 68 3.92 8.11 7.37
N LEU A 69 3.58 8.28 6.08
CA LEU A 69 4.55 8.63 5.04
C LEU A 69 5.22 9.99 5.28
N ALA A 70 4.61 10.90 6.04
CA ALA A 70 5.23 12.15 6.45
C ALA A 70 6.52 11.93 7.26
N GLY A 71 6.61 10.83 8.01
CA GLY A 71 7.81 10.44 8.75
C GLY A 71 8.99 10.00 7.88
N LEU A 72 8.81 9.91 6.56
CA LEU A 72 9.92 9.67 5.62
C LEU A 72 10.73 10.94 5.32
N GLU A 73 10.25 12.11 5.77
CA GLU A 73 10.86 13.42 5.57
C GLU A 73 11.24 13.68 4.10
N PRO A 74 10.31 13.53 3.14
CA PRO A 74 10.62 13.83 1.74
C PRO A 74 10.89 15.32 1.55
N ASP A 75 11.81 15.64 0.64
CA ASP A 75 12.09 17.02 0.22
C ASP A 75 11.03 17.52 -0.79
N LEU A 76 10.43 16.59 -1.53
CA LEU A 76 9.37 16.84 -2.51
C LEU A 76 8.33 15.72 -2.48
N VAL A 77 7.06 16.09 -2.50
CA VAL A 77 5.95 15.14 -2.68
C VAL A 77 5.37 15.30 -4.08
N VAL A 78 5.29 14.20 -4.83
CA VAL A 78 4.67 14.15 -6.16
C VAL A 78 3.46 13.22 -6.08
N ASN A 79 2.31 13.70 -6.55
CA ASN A 79 1.09 12.93 -6.64
C ASN A 79 0.62 12.84 -8.09
N THR A 80 0.43 11.63 -8.62
CA THR A 80 0.10 11.41 -10.05
C THR A 80 -1.26 10.79 -10.32
N GLY A 81 -2.11 10.60 -9.31
CA GLY A 81 -3.35 9.83 -9.49
C GLY A 81 -4.52 10.25 -8.59
N ASP A 82 -5.54 9.40 -8.56
CA ASP A 82 -6.84 9.67 -7.95
C ASP A 82 -6.94 9.24 -6.48
N ASN A 83 -6.67 10.18 -5.58
CA ASN A 83 -6.54 9.83 -4.17
C ASN A 83 -7.85 9.60 -3.41
N ILE A 84 -8.99 10.04 -3.94
CA ILE A 84 -10.27 10.04 -3.23
C ILE A 84 -11.31 9.26 -4.03
N ALA A 85 -11.88 8.22 -3.41
CA ALA A 85 -12.88 7.35 -4.04
C ALA A 85 -14.32 7.67 -3.62
N HIS A 86 -14.53 8.52 -2.61
CA HIS A 86 -15.87 8.85 -2.11
C HIS A 86 -15.91 10.28 -1.55
N ALA A 87 -17.06 10.95 -1.63
CA ALA A 87 -17.22 12.32 -1.14
C ALA A 87 -16.90 12.49 0.37
N ASN A 88 -17.06 11.43 1.16
CA ASN A 88 -16.87 11.42 2.61
C ASN A 88 -15.57 10.70 3.01
N ALA A 89 -14.56 10.68 2.14
CA ALA A 89 -13.33 9.90 2.36
C ALA A 89 -12.40 10.45 3.46
N LEU A 90 -12.60 11.70 3.88
CA LEU A 90 -11.74 12.41 4.84
C LEU A 90 -12.43 12.55 6.20
#